data_AF-A0A2D7AKU6-F1
#
_entry.id   AF-A0A2D7AKU6-F1
#
_cell.length_a   1.000
_cell.length_b   1.000
_cell.length_c   1.000
_cell.angle_alpha   90.00
_cell.angle_beta   90.00
_cell.angle_gamma   90.00
#
_symmetry.space_group_name_H-M   'P 1'
#
loop_
_entity.id
_entity.type
_entity.pdbx_description
1 polymer ?
#
loop_
_entity_poly.entity_id
_entity_poly.type
_entity_poly.pdbx_seq_one_letter_code
_entity_poly.pdbx_strand_id
1 'polypeptide(L)'
;MLFSLGLRARLTVVLTVLLSLVASLLLHRPVAADALLGELTSRPLTVAFLGPSDGPRALSIDLNTGDVIAETPNQADHQQWIITPLEPGQFRVSNAVLGEDFALTAQGPDRTLLMIPADGDAAQVWSFRLNGEGFELMTGDGALALLYDPEHLPAPILVDAGECCNGFQSWDLDGQATAFANAREAREARQSNDGLLPASWSQPFHEMPSFFFANDVVDDVRTGMVETMAAATKAWGNFGPIEYWVLGTDPDAAKALIDTFCQRRADRGDWSLNACLQREKRAQHGLRSYQEVGAEALSQSQPRSDAGHNGGFDWGIHRFSSSIPLGMSGLLGVPGDEDQKTVLHEYFHAVQHAHVRDLDRDARDRKLGPVWFMEGGAEYMAMTTHAQLQADGTLPVWDNGEWQFNYRNYRKNMGQKFRRSARDHKSHDCVSEMQKIDYDSPCRQYFYDGGAWAIALLVSRHGDEVLLNEFYPRLESMDWAAAFEATFDQTPEAFYEDFRAVIEGKVGDALALLPKI
;
A
#
# COMPACT_ATOMS: atom_id res chain seq x y z
N MET A 1 26.15 15.68 -69.52
CA MET A 1 25.69 15.43 -70.91
C MET A 1 24.17 15.47 -70.88
N LEU A 2 23.58 16.65 -71.09
CA LEU A 2 23.03 17.18 -72.35
C LEU A 2 21.59 16.66 -72.65
N PHE A 3 20.60 17.57 -72.52
CA PHE A 3 19.43 17.85 -73.41
C PHE A 3 18.49 16.68 -73.84
N SER A 4 17.17 16.80 -74.09
CA SER A 4 16.19 17.90 -74.20
C SER A 4 14.80 17.35 -74.60
N LEU A 5 13.73 18.08 -74.24
CA LEU A 5 12.47 18.38 -75.00
C LEU A 5 11.67 17.22 -75.67
N GLY A 6 10.35 17.07 -75.58
CA GLY A 6 9.23 18.03 -75.46
C GLY A 6 8.41 18.10 -76.77
N LEU A 7 7.06 18.04 -76.69
CA LEU A 7 5.95 18.32 -77.68
C LEU A 7 4.95 17.13 -77.70
N ARG A 8 3.61 17.21 -77.84
CA ARG A 8 2.54 18.22 -78.09
C ARG A 8 1.22 17.46 -77.81
N ALA A 9 0.29 17.88 -76.96
CA ALA A 9 -0.74 18.92 -77.12
C ALA A 9 -1.85 18.67 -78.19
N ARG A 10 -3.07 18.41 -77.67
CA ARG A 10 -4.42 18.87 -78.09
C ARG A 10 -5.22 18.09 -79.15
N LEU A 11 -6.40 17.61 -78.72
CA LEU A 11 -7.69 17.96 -79.36
C LEU A 11 -8.80 17.99 -78.28
N THR A 12 -9.73 18.93 -78.43
CA THR A 12 -10.81 19.32 -77.49
C THR A 12 -12.11 19.47 -78.30
N VAL A 13 -13.25 19.57 -77.60
CA VAL A 13 -14.58 20.11 -78.02
C VAL A 13 -15.63 19.00 -78.29
N VAL A 14 -16.55 18.63 -77.37
CA VAL A 14 -17.68 19.32 -76.68
C VAL A 14 -19.02 19.02 -77.36
N LEU A 15 -19.98 18.44 -76.61
CA LEU A 15 -21.39 18.84 -76.68
C LEU A 15 -22.14 18.56 -75.36
N THR A 16 -22.48 19.66 -74.70
CA THR A 16 -23.32 19.90 -73.52
C THR A 16 -24.79 20.01 -74.02
N VAL A 17 -25.89 19.67 -73.33
CA VAL A 17 -26.55 20.35 -72.18
C VAL A 17 -27.89 19.61 -71.93
N LEU A 18 -28.22 19.27 -70.68
CA LEU A 18 -29.53 19.64 -70.10
C LEU A 18 -29.39 19.79 -68.57
N LEU A 19 -29.42 21.04 -68.12
CA LEU A 19 -29.57 21.49 -66.74
C LEU A 19 -31.07 21.57 -66.39
N SER A 20 -31.42 21.29 -65.13
CA SER A 20 -32.47 21.88 -64.26
C SER A 20 -32.63 20.89 -63.10
N LEU A 21 -32.34 21.14 -61.81
CA LEU A 21 -32.63 22.24 -60.88
C LEU A 21 -31.62 22.02 -59.70
N VAL A 22 -30.77 22.98 -59.29
CA VAL A 22 -31.00 23.95 -58.18
C VAL A 22 -31.38 23.21 -56.87
N ALA A 23 -30.64 23.27 -55.76
CA ALA A 23 -29.88 24.39 -55.21
C ALA A 23 -28.96 23.95 -54.06
N SER A 24 -27.89 24.73 -53.89
CA SER A 24 -27.35 25.17 -52.59
C SER A 24 -26.55 24.14 -51.78
N LEU A 25 -25.35 24.42 -51.27
CA LEU A 25 -24.51 25.61 -51.23
C LEU A 25 -23.15 25.05 -50.75
N LEU A 26 -22.05 25.24 -51.49
CA LEU A 26 -21.06 26.29 -51.26
C LEU A 26 -20.20 26.11 -49.98
N LEU A 27 -18.88 26.01 -50.24
CA LEU A 27 -17.74 26.52 -49.44
C LEU A 27 -17.28 25.59 -48.30
N HIS A 28 -16.00 25.31 -48.04
CA HIS A 28 -14.75 25.99 -48.35
C HIS A 28 -13.56 25.02 -48.26
N ARG A 29 -12.43 25.50 -48.79
CA ARG A 29 -11.11 24.87 -48.92
C ARG A 29 -10.44 24.42 -47.60
N PRO A 30 -9.39 23.58 -47.70
CA PRO A 30 -8.82 22.81 -46.59
C PRO A 30 -8.00 23.70 -45.65
N VAL A 31 -8.00 23.37 -44.36
CA VAL A 31 -7.09 23.93 -43.35
C VAL A 31 -6.11 22.85 -42.93
N ALA A 32 -4.89 23.31 -42.68
CA ALA A 32 -3.63 22.62 -42.55
C ALA A 32 -3.59 21.47 -41.52
N ALA A 33 -2.69 20.52 -41.81
CA ALA A 33 -2.38 19.31 -41.06
C ALA A 33 -1.75 19.53 -39.66
N ASP A 34 -1.81 20.75 -39.09
CA ASP A 34 -1.22 21.10 -37.78
C ASP A 34 -2.28 21.44 -36.71
N ALA A 35 -3.56 21.11 -36.94
CA ALA A 35 -4.66 21.41 -35.99
C ALA A 35 -5.35 20.17 -35.38
N LEU A 36 -4.79 18.97 -35.53
CA LEU A 36 -5.35 17.73 -34.97
C LEU A 36 -4.34 16.96 -34.09
N LEU A 37 -3.54 17.71 -33.33
CA LEU A 37 -2.88 17.23 -32.11
C LEU A 37 -3.88 17.32 -30.94
N GLY A 38 -4.89 16.46 -30.96
CA GLY A 38 -5.86 16.31 -29.88
C GLY A 38 -6.26 14.85 -29.74
N GLU A 39 -6.01 14.30 -28.57
CA GLU A 39 -6.55 13.04 -28.03
C GLU A 39 -6.03 11.72 -28.66
N LEU A 40 -4.97 11.20 -28.06
CA LEU A 40 -4.63 9.78 -28.09
C LEU A 40 -5.66 9.01 -27.26
N THR A 41 -6.39 8.08 -27.87
CA THR A 41 -7.15 7.04 -27.15
C THR A 41 -6.51 5.68 -27.43
N SER A 42 -6.55 4.80 -26.43
CA SER A 42 -6.14 3.38 -26.41
C SER A 42 -7.27 2.46 -26.87
N ARG A 43 -6.94 1.22 -27.30
CA ARG A 43 -7.90 0.13 -27.57
C ARG A 43 -7.27 -1.28 -27.49
N PRO A 44 -8.09 -2.35 -27.33
CA PRO A 44 -7.73 -3.60 -26.64
C PRO A 44 -7.19 -4.78 -27.49
N LEU A 45 -6.58 -5.73 -26.78
CA LEU A 45 -5.94 -6.98 -27.21
C LEU A 45 -6.94 -8.17 -27.29
N THR A 46 -6.76 -9.11 -28.22
CA THR A 46 -7.29 -10.49 -28.11
C THR A 46 -6.23 -11.52 -28.52
N VAL A 47 -6.14 -12.60 -27.74
CA VAL A 47 -5.11 -13.65 -27.79
C VAL A 47 -5.64 -14.90 -28.47
N ALA A 48 -4.87 -15.47 -29.41
CA ALA A 48 -5.13 -16.78 -30.00
C ALA A 48 -4.09 -17.82 -29.49
N PHE A 49 -4.54 -19.02 -29.13
CA PHE A 49 -3.67 -20.13 -28.72
C PHE A 49 -3.72 -21.28 -29.73
N LEU A 50 -2.54 -21.67 -30.24
CA LEU A 50 -2.28 -22.97 -30.84
C LEU A 50 -1.34 -23.72 -29.89
N GLY A 51 -1.89 -24.55 -29.01
CA GLY A 51 -1.11 -25.40 -28.11
C GLY A 51 -0.64 -26.70 -28.79
N PRO A 52 0.58 -27.19 -28.54
CA PRO A 52 1.06 -28.49 -29.05
C PRO A 52 0.40 -29.66 -28.30
N SER A 53 0.43 -30.85 -28.92
CA SER A 53 -0.31 -32.08 -28.59
C SER A 53 0.03 -32.78 -27.25
N ASP A 54 0.84 -32.16 -26.38
CA ASP A 54 1.65 -32.93 -25.42
C ASP A 54 1.35 -32.63 -23.94
N GLY A 55 0.16 -32.09 -23.61
CA GLY A 55 -0.36 -32.01 -22.23
C GLY A 55 -1.00 -30.68 -21.83
N PRO A 56 -1.61 -30.59 -20.62
CA PRO A 56 -2.27 -29.38 -20.14
C PRO A 56 -1.28 -28.25 -19.83
N ARG A 57 -1.61 -27.02 -20.25
CA ARG A 57 -0.84 -25.79 -19.99
C ARG A 57 -1.79 -24.71 -19.45
N ALA A 58 -1.27 -23.84 -18.58
CA ALA A 58 -1.97 -22.66 -18.09
C ALA A 58 -1.48 -21.39 -18.82
N LEU A 59 -2.31 -20.35 -18.79
CA LEU A 59 -2.08 -19.02 -19.34
C LEU A 59 -1.87 -18.07 -18.15
N SER A 60 -0.70 -17.45 -18.04
CA SER A 60 -0.43 -16.46 -16.97
C SER A 60 -0.03 -15.12 -17.57
N ILE A 61 -0.45 -14.04 -16.93
CA ILE A 61 -0.06 -12.67 -17.27
C ILE A 61 0.87 -12.19 -16.16
N ASP A 62 2.10 -11.84 -16.51
CA ASP A 62 3.00 -11.15 -15.59
C ASP A 62 2.49 -9.72 -15.39
N LEU A 63 2.03 -9.39 -14.19
CA LEU A 63 1.41 -8.09 -13.91
C LEU A 63 2.43 -6.97 -13.66
N ASN A 64 3.73 -7.28 -13.63
CA ASN A 64 4.80 -6.29 -13.57
C ASN A 64 5.26 -5.87 -14.97
N THR A 65 5.21 -6.78 -15.96
CA THR A 65 5.70 -6.51 -17.33
C THR A 65 4.60 -6.47 -18.40
N GLY A 66 3.45 -7.12 -18.16
CA GLY A 66 2.35 -7.28 -19.12
C GLY A 66 2.50 -8.50 -20.05
N ASP A 67 3.53 -9.34 -19.85
CA ASP A 67 3.81 -10.47 -20.74
C ASP A 67 2.89 -11.67 -20.48
N VAL A 68 2.54 -12.39 -21.55
CA VAL A 68 1.81 -13.65 -21.49
C VAL A 68 2.80 -14.81 -21.53
N ILE A 69 2.92 -15.55 -20.43
CA ILE A 69 3.87 -16.66 -20.29
C ILE A 69 3.16 -18.01 -20.09
N ALA A 70 3.73 -19.05 -20.72
CA ALA A 70 3.21 -20.43 -20.71
C ALA A 70 4.20 -21.37 -19.99
N GLU A 71 4.04 -21.53 -18.68
CA GLU A 71 4.96 -22.32 -17.84
C GLU A 71 4.30 -23.53 -17.15
N THR A 72 5.15 -24.44 -16.64
CA THR A 72 4.79 -25.63 -15.86
C THR A 72 4.36 -25.31 -14.43
N PRO A 73 3.58 -26.17 -13.76
CA PRO A 73 2.82 -25.82 -12.55
C PRO A 73 3.70 -25.44 -11.34
N ASN A 74 3.34 -24.35 -10.65
CA ASN A 74 3.68 -24.10 -9.25
C ASN A 74 2.39 -23.72 -8.50
N GLN A 75 2.18 -24.25 -7.30
CA GLN A 75 0.93 -24.25 -6.52
C GLN A 75 0.61 -22.93 -5.78
N ALA A 76 0.91 -21.76 -6.35
CA ALA A 76 0.52 -20.49 -5.73
C ALA A 76 -0.57 -19.79 -6.55
N ASP A 77 -1.67 -19.46 -5.85
CA ASP A 77 -2.92 -18.88 -6.30
C ASP A 77 -2.83 -17.80 -7.40
N HIS A 78 -3.41 -18.10 -8.57
CA HIS A 78 -3.86 -17.11 -9.55
C HIS A 78 -5.31 -17.41 -9.95
N GLN A 79 -6.01 -16.43 -10.52
CA GLN A 79 -7.31 -16.63 -11.18
C GLN A 79 -7.16 -17.73 -12.23
N GLN A 80 -7.74 -18.90 -11.96
CA GLN A 80 -7.56 -20.09 -12.78
C GLN A 80 -8.88 -20.41 -13.50
N TRP A 81 -8.82 -20.39 -14.84
CA TRP A 81 -9.84 -21.02 -15.68
C TRP A 81 -9.32 -22.39 -16.08
N ILE A 82 -10.05 -23.44 -15.73
CA ILE A 82 -9.68 -24.84 -15.96
C ILE A 82 -10.32 -25.29 -17.27
N ILE A 83 -9.50 -25.75 -18.22
CA ILE A 83 -9.98 -26.34 -19.47
C ILE A 83 -9.90 -27.87 -19.33
N THR A 84 -11.06 -28.49 -19.18
CA THR A 84 -11.20 -29.94 -19.03
C THR A 84 -11.61 -30.55 -20.37
N PRO A 85 -10.76 -31.35 -21.02
CA PRO A 85 -11.16 -32.14 -22.18
C PRO A 85 -12.13 -33.23 -21.73
N LEU A 86 -13.23 -33.38 -22.47
CA LEU A 86 -14.22 -34.43 -22.25
C LEU A 86 -14.03 -35.53 -23.31
N GLU A 87 -15.11 -36.00 -23.93
CA GLU A 87 -15.07 -36.90 -25.08
C GLU A 87 -14.47 -36.22 -26.32
N PRO A 88 -14.09 -36.99 -27.38
CA PRO A 88 -13.43 -36.44 -28.56
C PRO A 88 -14.18 -35.24 -29.16
N GLY A 89 -13.53 -34.07 -29.13
CA GLY A 89 -14.05 -32.82 -29.69
C GLY A 89 -14.93 -31.99 -28.74
N GLN A 90 -14.95 -32.30 -27.45
CA GLN A 90 -15.65 -31.54 -26.42
C GLN A 90 -14.71 -31.00 -25.35
N PHE A 91 -14.92 -29.74 -24.98
CA PHE A 91 -14.13 -29.06 -23.97
C PHE A 91 -15.06 -28.32 -23.00
N ARG A 92 -14.77 -28.46 -21.71
CA ARG A 92 -15.42 -27.72 -20.63
C ARG A 92 -14.44 -26.68 -20.11
N VAL A 93 -14.89 -25.44 -19.96
CA VAL A 93 -14.11 -24.40 -19.30
C VAL A 93 -14.82 -24.02 -18.01
N SER A 94 -14.15 -24.16 -16.86
CA SER A 94 -14.71 -23.87 -15.54
C SER A 94 -13.85 -22.89 -14.74
N ASN A 95 -14.47 -22.16 -13.81
CA ASN A 95 -13.76 -21.31 -12.87
C ASN A 95 -13.26 -22.12 -11.68
N ALA A 96 -11.96 -22.03 -11.35
CA ALA A 96 -11.33 -22.85 -10.32
C ALA A 96 -11.82 -22.58 -8.88
N VAL A 97 -12.43 -21.41 -8.63
CA VAL A 97 -12.91 -20.99 -7.30
C VAL A 97 -14.42 -21.23 -7.16
N LEU A 98 -15.18 -21.00 -8.23
CA LEU A 98 -16.65 -21.07 -8.22
C LEU A 98 -17.20 -22.46 -8.56
N GLY A 99 -16.36 -23.39 -9.00
CA GLY A 99 -16.75 -24.78 -9.26
C GLY A 99 -17.56 -24.98 -10.55
N GLU A 100 -18.28 -26.10 -10.63
CA GLU A 100 -18.98 -26.53 -11.85
C GLU A 100 -20.26 -25.73 -12.18
N ASP A 101 -20.69 -24.88 -11.26
CA ASP A 101 -21.90 -24.05 -11.40
C ASP A 101 -21.74 -22.93 -12.45
N PHE A 102 -20.51 -22.67 -12.90
CA PHE A 102 -20.17 -21.66 -13.90
C PHE A 102 -19.24 -22.27 -14.96
N ALA A 103 -19.84 -22.93 -15.96
CA ALA A 103 -19.13 -23.65 -17.01
C ALA A 103 -19.57 -23.25 -18.44
N LEU A 104 -18.61 -23.20 -19.36
CA LEU A 104 -18.83 -23.06 -20.81
C LEU A 104 -18.58 -24.40 -21.50
N THR A 105 -19.48 -24.80 -22.39
CA THR A 105 -19.36 -26.05 -23.16
C THR A 105 -19.32 -25.76 -24.65
N ALA A 106 -18.28 -26.27 -25.32
CA ALA A 106 -18.13 -26.17 -26.77
C ALA A 106 -18.15 -27.58 -27.41
N GLN A 107 -18.84 -27.71 -28.54
CA GLN A 107 -18.95 -28.96 -29.30
C GLN A 107 -18.47 -28.78 -30.74
N GLY A 108 -17.31 -29.37 -31.03
CA GLY A 108 -16.78 -29.46 -32.39
C GLY A 108 -16.29 -28.14 -33.00
N PRO A 109 -15.61 -28.22 -34.16
CA PRO A 109 -14.85 -27.11 -34.72
C PRO A 109 -15.67 -25.98 -35.35
N ASP A 110 -16.99 -26.14 -35.54
CA ASP A 110 -17.77 -25.26 -36.42
C ASP A 110 -19.19 -24.86 -35.94
N ARG A 111 -19.56 -24.98 -34.65
CA ARG A 111 -20.91 -24.57 -34.20
C ARG A 111 -21.01 -23.92 -32.82
N THR A 112 -22.13 -23.21 -32.69
CA THR A 112 -22.67 -22.36 -31.62
C THR A 112 -22.20 -22.63 -30.20
N LEU A 113 -21.71 -21.57 -29.54
CA LEU A 113 -21.54 -21.51 -28.09
C LEU A 113 -22.88 -21.23 -27.43
N LEU A 114 -23.22 -22.03 -26.43
CA LEU A 114 -24.46 -21.91 -25.67
C LEU A 114 -24.12 -21.66 -24.19
N MET A 115 -24.50 -20.51 -23.67
CA MET A 115 -24.47 -20.24 -22.23
C MET A 115 -25.85 -20.60 -21.66
N ILE A 116 -25.91 -21.52 -20.69
CA ILE A 116 -27.13 -21.80 -19.95
C ILE A 116 -26.84 -21.61 -18.46
N PRO A 117 -27.58 -20.73 -17.75
CA PRO A 117 -27.67 -20.77 -16.29
C PRO A 117 -28.26 -22.11 -15.81
N ALA A 118 -27.86 -22.60 -14.63
CA ALA A 118 -28.30 -23.92 -14.13
C ALA A 118 -29.84 -24.05 -13.93
N ASP A 119 -30.57 -22.95 -13.95
CA ASP A 119 -32.02 -22.81 -13.79
C ASP A 119 -32.79 -22.66 -15.12
N GLY A 120 -32.11 -22.63 -16.27
CA GLY A 120 -32.70 -22.97 -17.57
C GLY A 120 -33.34 -21.85 -18.40
N ASP A 121 -33.17 -20.57 -18.05
CA ASP A 121 -33.70 -19.45 -18.85
C ASP A 121 -32.64 -18.74 -19.74
N ALA A 122 -33.08 -18.43 -20.96
CA ALA A 122 -32.47 -17.66 -22.05
C ALA A 122 -30.99 -17.94 -22.37
N ALA A 123 -30.76 -18.89 -23.29
CA ALA A 123 -29.45 -19.11 -23.90
C ALA A 123 -29.06 -17.97 -24.85
N GLN A 124 -27.85 -17.42 -24.69
CA GLN A 124 -27.24 -16.58 -25.72
C GLN A 124 -26.54 -17.45 -26.77
N VAL A 125 -26.80 -17.16 -28.03
CA VAL A 125 -26.33 -17.90 -29.21
C VAL A 125 -25.27 -17.08 -29.93
N TRP A 126 -24.07 -17.65 -30.07
CA TRP A 126 -22.95 -17.04 -30.78
C TRP A 126 -22.57 -17.87 -32.00
N SER A 127 -22.06 -17.24 -33.07
CA SER A 127 -21.63 -17.94 -34.29
C SER A 127 -20.29 -17.43 -34.77
N PHE A 128 -19.55 -18.25 -35.54
CA PHE A 128 -18.33 -17.83 -36.21
C PHE A 128 -18.56 -17.72 -37.71
N ARG A 129 -17.89 -16.77 -38.37
CA ARG A 129 -17.84 -16.63 -39.82
C ARG A 129 -16.40 -16.61 -40.30
N LEU A 130 -16.10 -17.37 -41.34
CA LEU A 130 -14.81 -17.31 -42.02
C LEU A 130 -14.81 -16.16 -43.03
N ASN A 131 -13.83 -15.26 -42.98
CA ASN A 131 -13.71 -14.16 -43.93
C ASN A 131 -12.27 -14.05 -44.45
N GLY A 132 -11.88 -14.97 -45.33
CA GLY A 132 -10.69 -14.88 -46.20
C GLY A 132 -9.31 -14.91 -45.53
N GLU A 133 -9.17 -14.30 -44.35
CA GLU A 133 -7.93 -14.05 -43.63
C GLU A 133 -8.05 -14.42 -42.13
N GLY A 134 -9.23 -14.87 -41.67
CA GLY A 134 -9.44 -15.32 -40.28
C GLY A 134 -10.89 -15.69 -39.93
N PHE A 135 -11.11 -16.02 -38.65
CA PHE A 135 -12.42 -16.33 -38.06
C PHE A 135 -12.98 -15.11 -37.33
N GLU A 136 -14.21 -14.72 -37.66
CA GLU A 136 -14.97 -13.64 -37.02
C GLU A 136 -15.97 -14.23 -36.02
N LEU A 137 -16.01 -13.73 -34.78
CA LEU A 137 -17.05 -14.08 -33.79
C LEU A 137 -18.23 -13.10 -33.92
N MET A 138 -19.44 -13.65 -33.98
CA MET A 138 -20.68 -12.93 -34.24
C MET A 138 -21.70 -13.21 -33.14
N THR A 139 -22.36 -12.17 -32.65
CA THR A 139 -23.59 -12.28 -31.84
C THR A 139 -24.76 -12.79 -32.69
N GLY A 140 -25.83 -13.29 -32.06
CA GLY A 140 -27.00 -13.87 -32.74
C GLY A 140 -27.74 -12.98 -33.75
N ASP A 141 -27.39 -11.70 -33.86
CA ASP A 141 -27.94 -10.70 -34.77
C ASP A 141 -26.96 -10.23 -35.87
N GLY A 142 -25.72 -10.75 -35.90
CA GLY A 142 -24.78 -10.51 -36.99
C GLY A 142 -23.97 -9.20 -36.90
N ALA A 143 -23.79 -8.63 -35.71
CA ALA A 143 -22.84 -7.54 -35.49
C ALA A 143 -21.40 -8.05 -35.32
N LEU A 144 -20.44 -7.36 -35.96
CA LEU A 144 -18.99 -7.66 -35.98
C LEU A 144 -18.36 -7.33 -34.63
N ALA A 145 -17.65 -8.29 -34.01
CA ALA A 145 -17.05 -8.08 -32.70
C ALA A 145 -15.52 -7.85 -32.68
N LEU A 146 -14.68 -8.26 -33.65
CA LEU A 146 -13.22 -7.97 -33.62
C LEU A 146 -12.48 -8.28 -34.95
N LEU A 147 -11.45 -7.48 -35.29
CA LEU A 147 -10.53 -7.59 -36.45
C LEU A 147 -9.07 -7.31 -36.00
N TYR A 148 -8.05 -7.96 -36.58
CA TYR A 148 -6.64 -7.53 -36.46
C TYR A 148 -5.78 -7.87 -37.70
N ASP A 149 -5.01 -6.87 -38.19
CA ASP A 149 -4.01 -6.93 -39.27
C ASP A 149 -2.63 -6.55 -38.69
N PRO A 150 -1.65 -7.47 -38.68
CA PRO A 150 -0.36 -7.30 -38.02
C PRO A 150 0.69 -6.48 -38.80
N GLU A 151 0.45 -6.04 -40.04
CA GLU A 151 1.50 -5.39 -40.84
C GLU A 151 1.51 -3.85 -40.76
N HIS A 152 0.46 -3.16 -40.25
CA HIS A 152 0.29 -1.73 -40.54
C HIS A 152 -0.03 -0.74 -39.40
N LEU A 153 -0.23 -1.10 -38.12
CA LEU A 153 -0.65 -0.11 -37.09
C LEU A 153 0.00 -0.28 -35.70
N PRO A 154 0.64 0.76 -35.11
CA PRO A 154 1.33 0.68 -33.81
C PRO A 154 0.56 1.14 -32.55
N ALA A 155 -0.71 1.59 -32.62
CA ALA A 155 -1.61 1.79 -31.45
C ALA A 155 -3.08 2.12 -31.86
N PRO A 156 -4.14 1.75 -31.10
CA PRO A 156 -5.54 1.93 -31.53
C PRO A 156 -6.41 2.91 -30.67
N ILE A 157 -7.45 3.54 -31.27
CA ILE A 157 -8.31 4.68 -30.80
C ILE A 157 -9.83 4.33 -30.62
N LEU A 158 -10.58 4.99 -29.71
CA LEU A 158 -12.01 4.78 -29.38
C LEU A 158 -12.99 5.91 -29.79
N VAL A 159 -14.19 5.58 -30.34
CA VAL A 159 -15.36 6.50 -30.47
C VAL A 159 -16.68 5.83 -29.99
N ASP A 160 -17.54 6.70 -29.43
CA ASP A 160 -18.78 6.56 -28.63
C ASP A 160 -20.05 6.04 -29.38
N ALA A 161 -20.97 5.41 -28.63
CA ALA A 161 -22.32 5.09 -29.09
C ALA A 161 -23.35 5.31 -27.96
N GLY A 162 -24.25 6.27 -28.20
CA GLY A 162 -25.21 6.79 -27.24
C GLY A 162 -26.47 5.96 -26.96
N GLU A 163 -27.47 6.70 -26.44
CA GLU A 163 -28.65 6.31 -25.68
C GLU A 163 -29.54 5.20 -26.28
N CYS A 164 -29.66 4.06 -25.57
CA CYS A 164 -30.89 3.70 -24.84
C CYS A 164 -30.75 2.29 -24.24
N CYS A 165 -31.13 2.16 -22.97
CA CYS A 165 -30.83 1.03 -22.11
C CYS A 165 -31.44 -0.31 -22.58
N ASN A 166 -30.64 -1.38 -22.50
CA ASN A 166 -31.00 -2.62 -21.79
C ASN A 166 -29.75 -3.46 -21.52
N GLY A 167 -29.17 -3.22 -20.33
CA GLY A 167 -28.51 -4.23 -19.49
C GLY A 167 -27.48 -5.16 -20.12
N PHE A 168 -26.33 -4.62 -20.53
CA PHE A 168 -25.10 -5.40 -20.68
C PHE A 168 -24.08 -4.88 -19.68
N GLN A 169 -23.48 -5.78 -18.89
CA GLN A 169 -22.29 -5.44 -18.12
C GLN A 169 -21.09 -5.40 -19.09
N SER A 170 -20.72 -4.20 -19.54
CA SER A 170 -19.40 -3.98 -20.11
C SER A 170 -18.39 -4.04 -18.98
N TRP A 171 -17.36 -4.88 -19.09
CA TRP A 171 -16.20 -4.80 -18.22
C TRP A 171 -15.30 -3.70 -18.78
N ASP A 172 -15.42 -2.51 -18.19
CA ASP A 172 -14.57 -1.37 -18.52
C ASP A 172 -13.15 -1.61 -17.96
N LEU A 173 -12.27 -2.10 -18.82
CA LEU A 173 -10.83 -2.17 -18.54
C LEU A 173 -10.15 -0.81 -18.71
N ASP A 174 -10.77 0.17 -19.39
CA ASP A 174 -10.22 1.52 -19.60
C ASP A 174 -10.45 2.43 -18.39
N GLY A 175 -11.56 2.30 -17.66
CA GLY A 175 -11.81 3.03 -16.41
C GLY A 175 -10.83 2.64 -15.31
N GLN A 176 -10.49 1.34 -15.22
CA GLN A 176 -9.43 0.89 -14.34
C GLN A 176 -8.05 1.25 -14.88
N ALA A 177 -7.75 1.04 -16.17
CA ALA A 177 -6.44 1.40 -16.72
C ALA A 177 -6.16 2.91 -16.68
N THR A 178 -7.16 3.75 -16.88
CA THR A 178 -7.07 5.22 -16.77
C THR A 178 -7.01 5.67 -15.32
N ALA A 179 -7.76 5.05 -14.40
CA ALA A 179 -7.58 5.28 -12.97
C ALA A 179 -6.19 4.84 -12.50
N PHE A 180 -5.69 3.69 -12.95
CA PHE A 180 -4.34 3.21 -12.67
C PHE A 180 -3.27 4.08 -13.34
N ALA A 181 -3.48 4.58 -14.55
CA ALA A 181 -2.56 5.49 -15.25
C ALA A 181 -2.52 6.87 -14.60
N ASN A 182 -3.68 7.46 -14.28
CA ASN A 182 -3.76 8.73 -13.55
C ASN A 182 -3.21 8.61 -12.13
N ALA A 183 -3.44 7.46 -11.47
CA ALA A 183 -2.92 7.23 -10.15
C ALA A 183 -1.43 6.87 -10.17
N ARG A 184 -0.94 6.24 -11.24
CA ARG A 184 0.49 6.07 -11.54
C ARG A 184 1.15 7.41 -11.82
N GLU A 185 0.56 8.28 -12.64
CA GLU A 185 1.04 9.65 -12.86
C GLU A 185 1.01 10.45 -11.55
N ALA A 186 -0.02 10.29 -10.71
CA ALA A 186 -0.08 10.93 -9.39
C ALA A 186 0.97 10.36 -8.41
N ARG A 187 1.33 9.07 -8.53
CA ARG A 187 2.40 8.41 -7.76
C ARG A 187 3.78 8.84 -8.26
N GLU A 188 3.98 8.85 -9.57
CA GLU A 188 5.19 9.36 -10.24
C GLU A 188 5.36 10.87 -10.02
N ALA A 189 4.28 11.63 -9.81
CA ALA A 189 4.34 13.03 -9.36
C ALA A 189 4.70 13.17 -7.87
N ARG A 190 4.49 12.13 -7.05
CA ARG A 190 4.88 12.07 -5.63
C ARG A 190 6.27 11.49 -5.41
N GLN A 191 6.84 10.78 -6.38
CA GLN A 191 8.16 10.17 -6.31
C GLN A 191 9.11 10.93 -7.25
N SER A 192 10.28 11.36 -6.79
CA SER A 192 11.27 11.86 -7.74
C SER A 192 11.90 10.68 -8.50
N ASN A 193 12.26 10.89 -9.77
CA ASN A 193 12.92 9.89 -10.64
C ASN A 193 14.27 9.36 -10.10
N ASP A 194 14.70 9.83 -8.94
CA ASP A 194 15.93 9.47 -8.23
C ASP A 194 15.71 8.41 -7.13
N GLY A 195 14.49 7.89 -6.96
CA GLY A 195 14.18 6.90 -5.91
C GLY A 195 14.03 7.51 -4.51
N LEU A 196 13.76 8.82 -4.44
CA LEU A 196 13.50 9.54 -3.20
C LEU A 196 12.03 10.00 -3.11
N LEU A 197 11.54 10.09 -1.88
CA LEU A 197 10.36 10.86 -1.51
C LEU A 197 10.62 12.36 -1.79
N PRO A 198 9.57 13.19 -1.95
CA PRO A 198 9.74 14.59 -2.29
C PRO A 198 10.34 15.35 -1.11
N ALA A 199 10.99 16.50 -1.37
CA ALA A 199 11.61 17.31 -0.31
C ALA A 199 10.61 17.77 0.76
N SER A 200 9.32 17.86 0.42
CA SER A 200 8.23 18.15 1.36
C SER A 200 8.02 17.06 2.42
N TRP A 201 8.53 15.84 2.22
CA TRP A 201 8.46 14.76 3.21
C TRP A 201 9.11 15.12 4.54
N SER A 202 10.19 15.90 4.49
CA SER A 202 10.94 16.35 5.67
C SER A 202 10.42 17.65 6.26
N GLN A 203 9.19 18.06 5.88
CA GLN A 203 8.53 19.27 6.36
C GLN A 203 7.22 18.91 7.06
N PRO A 204 6.77 19.73 8.03
CA PRO A 204 5.47 19.54 8.63
C PRO A 204 4.34 19.52 7.59
N PHE A 205 3.56 18.45 7.60
CA PHE A 205 2.35 18.29 6.82
C PHE A 205 1.21 19.11 7.43
N HIS A 206 0.33 19.63 6.59
CA HIS A 206 -0.71 20.57 7.01
C HIS A 206 -2.05 19.90 7.33
N GLU A 207 -2.29 18.70 6.81
CA GLU A 207 -3.50 17.94 7.10
C GLU A 207 -3.31 17.04 8.32
N MET A 208 -4.39 16.82 9.06
CA MET A 208 -4.39 15.91 10.19
C MET A 208 -4.30 14.45 9.75
N PRO A 209 -3.72 13.57 10.59
CA PRO A 209 -3.73 12.13 10.35
C PRO A 209 -5.14 11.58 10.09
N SER A 210 -5.27 10.72 9.07
CA SER A 210 -6.53 10.04 8.75
C SER A 210 -6.64 8.75 9.55
N PHE A 211 -7.76 8.56 10.25
CA PHE A 211 -8.07 7.33 10.98
C PHE A 211 -9.20 6.54 10.30
N PHE A 212 -9.03 5.23 10.28
CA PHE A 212 -10.01 4.26 9.78
C PHE A 212 -10.17 3.18 10.84
N PHE A 213 -11.40 2.98 11.31
CA PHE A 213 -11.70 2.06 12.41
C PHE A 213 -12.66 0.98 11.95
N ALA A 214 -12.47 -0.25 12.40
CA ALA A 214 -13.48 -1.30 12.27
C ALA A 214 -14.76 -0.91 13.01
N ASN A 215 -15.92 -1.41 12.56
CA ASN A 215 -17.23 -0.98 13.07
C ASN A 215 -17.47 -1.36 14.54
N ASP A 216 -16.78 -2.37 15.05
CA ASP A 216 -16.87 -2.85 16.43
C ASP A 216 -15.93 -2.11 17.40
N VAL A 217 -15.14 -1.13 16.91
CA VAL A 217 -14.35 -0.24 17.76
C VAL A 217 -15.24 0.85 18.36
N VAL A 218 -15.24 0.94 19.70
CA VAL A 218 -16.06 1.88 20.48
C VAL A 218 -15.61 3.34 20.35
N ASP A 219 -16.52 4.28 20.60
CA ASP A 219 -16.28 5.72 20.40
C ASP A 219 -15.19 6.31 21.31
N ASP A 220 -15.03 5.78 22.52
CA ASP A 220 -13.98 6.20 23.45
C ASP A 220 -12.58 5.94 22.87
N VAL A 221 -12.40 4.80 22.19
CA VAL A 221 -11.16 4.48 21.45
C VAL A 221 -10.96 5.47 20.29
N ARG A 222 -12.02 5.69 19.48
CA ARG A 222 -11.93 6.59 18.32
C ARG A 222 -11.49 7.98 18.72
N THR A 223 -12.10 8.51 19.77
CA THR A 223 -11.81 9.82 20.33
C THR A 223 -10.41 9.84 20.94
N GLY A 224 -10.10 8.90 21.83
CA GLY A 224 -8.82 8.84 22.55
C GLY A 224 -7.61 8.71 21.62
N MET A 225 -7.70 7.90 20.57
CA MET A 225 -6.62 7.77 19.58
C MET A 225 -6.42 9.04 18.76
N VAL A 226 -7.50 9.67 18.27
CA VAL A 226 -7.42 10.90 17.47
C VAL A 226 -6.87 12.06 18.30
N GLU A 227 -7.34 12.23 19.54
CA GLU A 227 -6.84 13.25 20.46
C GLU A 227 -5.37 13.03 20.82
N THR A 228 -4.99 11.78 21.08
CA THR A 228 -3.59 11.45 21.40
C THR A 228 -2.67 11.73 20.22
N MET A 229 -3.07 11.33 19.01
CA MET A 229 -2.32 11.62 17.80
C MET A 229 -2.21 13.13 17.54
N ALA A 230 -3.28 13.90 17.77
CA ALA A 230 -3.24 15.35 17.64
C ALA A 230 -2.29 16.02 18.67
N ALA A 231 -2.23 15.49 19.89
CA ALA A 231 -1.26 15.95 20.88
C ALA A 231 0.18 15.61 20.46
N ALA A 232 0.39 14.42 19.89
CA ALA A 232 1.68 13.97 19.38
C ALA A 232 2.21 14.85 18.23
N THR A 233 1.36 15.11 17.22
CA THR A 233 1.71 15.97 16.08
C THR A 233 1.98 17.41 16.49
N LYS A 234 1.32 17.89 17.55
CA LYS A 234 1.62 19.20 18.14
C LYS A 234 2.95 19.20 18.90
N ALA A 235 3.27 18.12 19.63
CA ALA A 235 4.46 18.02 20.45
C ALA A 235 5.75 17.88 19.62
N TRP A 236 5.71 17.12 18.53
CA TRP A 236 6.91 16.79 17.75
C TRP A 236 6.91 17.35 16.33
N GLY A 237 5.87 18.08 15.94
CA GLY A 237 5.61 18.46 14.55
C GLY A 237 4.80 17.38 13.82
N ASN A 238 3.97 17.78 12.85
CA ASN A 238 3.09 16.90 12.09
C ASN A 238 3.81 16.34 10.85
N PHE A 239 4.37 15.14 10.89
CA PHE A 239 5.06 14.54 9.75
C PHE A 239 4.17 13.50 9.08
N GLY A 240 3.70 13.80 7.87
CA GLY A 240 2.70 13.03 7.14
C GLY A 240 2.86 13.17 5.63
N PRO A 241 1.90 12.67 4.82
CA PRO A 241 0.56 12.19 5.19
C PRO A 241 0.51 10.89 6.02
N ILE A 242 -0.53 10.73 6.85
CA ILE A 242 -0.71 9.56 7.73
C ILE A 242 -2.07 8.87 7.49
N GLU A 243 -2.04 7.54 7.45
CA GLU A 243 -3.23 6.69 7.56
C GLU A 243 -3.07 5.67 8.69
N TYR A 244 -3.97 5.69 9.68
CA TYR A 244 -4.00 4.75 10.80
C TYR A 244 -5.23 3.85 10.72
N TRP A 245 -5.00 2.53 10.67
CA TRP A 245 -6.04 1.50 10.52
C TRP A 245 -6.19 0.70 11.81
N VAL A 246 -7.32 0.88 12.50
CA VAL A 246 -7.56 0.33 13.85
C VAL A 246 -8.57 -0.79 13.77
N LEU A 247 -8.13 -2.00 14.13
CA LEU A 247 -8.96 -3.19 14.11
C LEU A 247 -9.66 -3.39 15.45
N GLY A 248 -10.87 -3.93 15.39
CA GLY A 248 -11.56 -4.47 16.55
C GLY A 248 -11.26 -5.95 16.76
N THR A 249 -12.21 -6.68 17.31
CA THR A 249 -12.11 -8.13 17.57
C THR A 249 -13.03 -8.96 16.68
N ASP A 250 -14.02 -8.34 16.03
CA ASP A 250 -14.97 -9.01 15.17
C ASP A 250 -14.40 -9.30 13.77
N PRO A 251 -14.40 -10.57 13.30
CA PRO A 251 -13.85 -10.93 11.99
C PRO A 251 -14.57 -10.28 10.79
N ASP A 252 -15.88 -10.03 10.89
CA ASP A 252 -16.67 -9.45 9.79
C ASP A 252 -16.42 -7.94 9.71
N ALA A 253 -16.32 -7.26 10.85
CA ALA A 253 -15.93 -5.85 10.93
C ALA A 253 -14.50 -5.64 10.40
N ALA A 254 -13.56 -6.53 10.73
CA ALA A 254 -12.23 -6.49 10.16
C ALA A 254 -12.23 -6.76 8.65
N LYS A 255 -13.02 -7.72 8.16
CA LYS A 255 -13.18 -7.95 6.72
C LYS A 255 -13.68 -6.69 6.01
N ALA A 256 -14.68 -6.00 6.55
CA ALA A 256 -15.21 -4.77 5.97
C ALA A 256 -14.17 -3.64 5.94
N LEU A 257 -13.34 -3.52 6.99
CA LEU A 257 -12.25 -2.54 7.01
C LEU A 257 -11.14 -2.89 6.00
N ILE A 258 -10.80 -4.18 5.86
CA ILE A 258 -9.84 -4.67 4.87
C ILE A 258 -10.34 -4.41 3.45
N ASP A 259 -11.62 -4.65 3.17
CA ASP A 259 -12.22 -4.36 1.87
C ASP A 259 -12.12 -2.85 1.57
N THR A 260 -12.37 -2.00 2.56
CA THR A 260 -12.21 -0.52 2.45
C THR A 260 -10.75 -0.12 2.19
N PHE A 261 -9.81 -0.70 2.94
CA PHE A 261 -8.37 -0.48 2.76
C PHE A 261 -7.95 -0.84 1.34
N CYS A 262 -8.29 -2.04 0.88
CA CYS A 262 -7.86 -2.54 -0.41
C CYS A 262 -8.54 -1.86 -1.59
N GLN A 263 -9.81 -1.47 -1.47
CA GLN A 263 -10.47 -0.64 -2.48
C GLN A 263 -9.75 0.71 -2.60
N ARG A 264 -9.43 1.35 -1.47
CA ARG A 264 -8.69 2.61 -1.46
C ARG A 264 -7.30 2.49 -2.10
N ARG A 265 -6.60 1.37 -1.90
CA ARG A 265 -5.32 1.10 -2.59
C ARG A 265 -5.53 0.93 -4.10
N ALA A 266 -6.58 0.25 -4.53
CA ALA A 266 -6.92 0.07 -5.95
C ALA A 266 -7.30 1.39 -6.62
N ASP A 267 -8.17 2.18 -6.02
CA ASP A 267 -8.61 3.48 -6.54
C ASP A 267 -7.46 4.48 -6.69
N ARG A 268 -6.40 4.30 -5.89
CA ARG A 268 -5.19 5.13 -5.89
C ARG A 268 -4.02 4.52 -6.66
N GLY A 269 -4.23 3.38 -7.34
CA GLY A 269 -3.18 2.68 -8.05
C GLY A 269 -1.99 2.26 -7.18
N ASP A 270 -2.17 2.22 -5.86
CA ASP A 270 -1.15 1.83 -4.88
C ASP A 270 -0.89 0.31 -4.97
N TRP A 271 -1.97 -0.47 -5.11
CA TRP A 271 -1.99 -1.93 -5.32
C TRP A 271 -3.28 -2.35 -6.03
N SER A 272 -3.24 -3.49 -6.72
CA SER A 272 -4.47 -4.12 -7.19
C SER A 272 -5.30 -4.64 -6.00
N LEU A 273 -6.63 -4.58 -6.14
CA LEU A 273 -7.57 -5.05 -5.12
C LEU A 273 -7.26 -6.48 -4.68
N ASN A 274 -7.06 -7.40 -5.63
CA ASN A 274 -6.80 -8.81 -5.33
C ASN A 274 -5.46 -9.03 -4.61
N ALA A 275 -4.38 -8.38 -5.05
CA ALA A 275 -3.08 -8.51 -4.40
C ALA A 275 -3.13 -7.99 -2.96
N CYS A 276 -3.79 -6.85 -2.75
CA CYS A 276 -4.02 -6.30 -1.42
C CYS A 276 -4.83 -7.27 -0.54
N LEU A 277 -5.97 -7.78 -1.02
CA LEU A 277 -6.81 -8.69 -0.25
C LEU A 277 -6.08 -9.98 0.14
N GLN A 278 -5.24 -10.52 -0.73
CA GLN A 278 -4.43 -11.72 -0.42
C GLN A 278 -3.37 -11.41 0.64
N ARG A 279 -2.67 -10.29 0.51
CA ARG A 279 -1.66 -9.84 1.49
C ARG A 279 -2.29 -9.63 2.86
N GLU A 280 -3.32 -8.79 2.94
CA GLU A 280 -3.89 -8.34 4.21
C GLU A 280 -4.62 -9.44 4.99
N LYS A 281 -4.98 -10.55 4.32
CA LYS A 281 -5.58 -11.75 4.96
C LYS A 281 -4.58 -12.79 5.45
N ARG A 282 -3.39 -12.88 4.84
CA ARG A 282 -2.47 -14.02 5.04
C ARG A 282 -1.10 -13.63 5.60
N ALA A 283 -0.68 -12.38 5.45
CA ALA A 283 0.64 -11.94 5.87
C ALA A 283 0.71 -11.68 7.38
N GLN A 284 1.86 -11.99 7.98
CA GLN A 284 2.24 -11.38 9.24
C GLN A 284 2.25 -9.85 9.07
N HIS A 285 1.66 -9.12 10.02
CA HIS A 285 1.41 -7.68 9.97
C HIS A 285 0.43 -7.22 8.88
N GLY A 286 -0.39 -8.13 8.35
CA GLY A 286 -1.60 -7.74 7.62
C GLY A 286 -2.68 -7.24 8.58
N LEU A 287 -3.64 -6.45 8.10
CA LEU A 287 -4.75 -5.96 8.91
C LEU A 287 -5.51 -7.11 9.61
N ARG A 288 -5.61 -8.29 8.99
CA ARG A 288 -6.22 -9.46 9.63
C ARG A 288 -5.48 -9.91 10.88
N SER A 289 -4.15 -9.88 10.89
CA SER A 289 -3.39 -10.34 12.06
C SER A 289 -3.62 -9.43 13.28
N TYR A 290 -3.81 -8.13 13.07
CA TYR A 290 -4.14 -7.20 14.15
C TYR A 290 -5.52 -7.48 14.77
N GLN A 291 -6.52 -7.84 13.96
CA GLN A 291 -7.81 -8.31 14.50
C GLN A 291 -7.64 -9.60 15.31
N GLU A 292 -6.86 -10.56 14.80
CA GLU A 292 -6.63 -11.84 15.46
C GLU A 292 -5.94 -11.68 16.82
N VAL A 293 -4.97 -10.76 16.94
CA VAL A 293 -4.35 -10.42 18.23
C VAL A 293 -5.39 -9.93 19.23
N GLY A 294 -6.28 -9.01 18.83
CA GLY A 294 -7.34 -8.51 19.70
C GLY A 294 -8.34 -9.59 20.13
N ALA A 295 -8.77 -10.42 19.19
CA ALA A 295 -9.67 -11.54 19.47
C ALA A 295 -9.02 -12.59 20.39
N GLU A 296 -7.74 -12.91 20.18
CA GLU A 296 -7.00 -13.84 21.01
C GLU A 296 -6.89 -13.33 22.46
N ALA A 297 -6.56 -12.05 22.64
CA ALA A 297 -6.47 -11.42 23.96
C ALA A 297 -7.74 -11.61 24.79
N LEU A 298 -8.91 -11.39 24.18
CA LEU A 298 -10.21 -11.60 24.84
C LEU A 298 -10.49 -13.08 25.09
N SER A 299 -10.19 -13.95 24.13
CA SER A 299 -10.44 -15.38 24.26
C SER A 299 -9.61 -16.05 25.37
N GLN A 300 -8.40 -15.54 25.61
CA GLN A 300 -7.47 -16.07 26.62
C GLN A 300 -7.53 -15.30 27.94
N SER A 301 -8.29 -14.21 28.01
CA SER A 301 -8.27 -13.26 29.12
C SER A 301 -6.85 -12.78 29.46
N GLN A 302 -6.03 -12.57 28.43
CA GLN A 302 -4.65 -12.12 28.55
C GLN A 302 -4.49 -10.78 27.83
N PRO A 303 -4.08 -9.70 28.53
CA PRO A 303 -3.91 -8.41 27.89
C PRO A 303 -2.71 -8.47 26.93
N ARG A 304 -3.03 -8.55 25.63
CA ARG A 304 -2.07 -8.51 24.52
C ARG A 304 -2.64 -7.60 23.45
N SER A 305 -1.81 -6.65 23.01
CA SER A 305 -2.10 -5.75 21.90
C SER A 305 -0.90 -5.72 20.95
N ASP A 306 -1.13 -5.26 19.73
CA ASP A 306 -0.09 -5.05 18.74
C ASP A 306 -0.39 -3.77 17.95
N ALA A 307 0.66 -3.01 17.62
CA ALA A 307 0.61 -1.80 16.82
C ALA A 307 1.91 -1.67 16.04
N GLY A 308 1.88 -1.01 14.89
CA GLY A 308 3.10 -0.83 14.11
C GLY A 308 3.01 0.24 13.02
N HIS A 309 4.16 0.86 12.74
CA HIS A 309 4.46 1.52 11.47
C HIS A 309 4.68 0.46 10.39
N ASN A 310 3.70 0.34 9.49
CA ASN A 310 3.61 -0.70 8.47
C ASN A 310 4.02 -0.20 7.07
N GLY A 311 4.94 0.77 7.00
CA GLY A 311 5.48 1.31 5.75
C GLY A 311 4.56 2.31 5.05
N GLY A 312 4.37 2.15 3.75
CA GLY A 312 3.58 3.07 2.90
C GLY A 312 4.42 4.14 2.17
N PHE A 313 5.75 4.08 2.27
CA PHE A 313 6.65 5.05 1.66
C PHE A 313 6.49 5.12 0.13
N ASP A 314 6.29 3.98 -0.55
CA ASP A 314 6.03 3.95 -2.00
C ASP A 314 4.73 4.65 -2.42
N TRP A 315 3.83 4.91 -1.47
CA TRP A 315 2.57 5.65 -1.68
C TRP A 315 2.68 7.10 -1.19
N GLY A 316 3.82 7.49 -0.62
CA GLY A 316 4.05 8.78 -0.01
C GLY A 316 3.27 8.98 1.29
N ILE A 317 3.09 7.93 2.10
CA ILE A 317 2.39 8.00 3.39
C ILE A 317 3.13 7.23 4.49
N HIS A 318 2.86 7.57 5.75
CA HIS A 318 3.07 6.64 6.85
C HIS A 318 1.77 5.83 7.06
N ARG A 319 1.86 4.50 6.96
CA ARG A 319 0.76 3.58 7.26
C ARG A 319 0.97 3.01 8.66
N PHE A 320 -0.02 3.16 9.52
CA PHE A 320 -0.08 2.52 10.82
C PHE A 320 -1.22 1.53 10.91
N SER A 321 -1.06 0.50 11.71
CA SER A 321 -2.17 -0.38 12.07
C SER A 321 -2.04 -0.89 13.49
N SER A 322 -3.17 -1.16 14.13
CA SER A 322 -3.18 -1.73 15.48
C SER A 322 -4.34 -2.71 15.67
N SER A 323 -4.17 -3.62 16.62
CA SER A 323 -5.27 -4.34 17.25
C SER A 323 -6.16 -3.37 18.04
N ILE A 324 -7.22 -3.90 18.64
CA ILE A 324 -8.08 -3.12 19.53
C ILE A 324 -7.25 -2.52 20.69
N PRO A 325 -7.33 -1.19 20.92
CA PRO A 325 -6.77 -0.55 22.12
C PRO A 325 -7.56 -0.99 23.35
N LEU A 326 -7.01 -1.98 24.07
CA LEU A 326 -7.72 -2.66 25.16
C LEU A 326 -8.10 -1.70 26.29
N GLY A 327 -7.21 -0.77 26.65
CA GLY A 327 -7.41 0.13 27.76
C GLY A 327 -8.44 1.21 27.47
N MET A 328 -8.37 1.88 26.32
CA MET A 328 -9.42 2.83 25.90
C MET A 328 -10.76 2.14 25.66
N SER A 329 -10.76 0.83 25.37
CA SER A 329 -11.98 0.01 25.28
C SER A 329 -12.56 -0.41 26.64
N GLY A 330 -11.83 -0.18 27.75
CA GLY A 330 -12.21 -0.66 29.09
C GLY A 330 -12.14 -2.18 29.23
N LEU A 331 -11.26 -2.84 28.47
CA LEU A 331 -11.13 -4.29 28.41
C LEU A 331 -9.90 -4.78 29.19
N LEU A 332 -10.06 -5.96 29.81
CA LEU A 332 -8.97 -6.71 30.47
C LEU A 332 -8.20 -5.94 31.55
N GLY A 333 -8.82 -4.90 32.13
CA GLY A 333 -8.20 -4.09 33.18
C GLY A 333 -7.00 -3.25 32.72
N VAL A 334 -6.77 -3.12 31.41
CA VAL A 334 -5.68 -2.30 30.87
C VAL A 334 -6.04 -0.82 31.07
N PRO A 335 -5.15 0.05 31.56
CA PRO A 335 -5.39 1.49 31.61
C PRO A 335 -5.34 2.09 30.21
N GLY A 336 -6.27 2.96 29.85
CA GLY A 336 -6.23 3.70 28.57
C GLY A 336 -4.97 4.57 28.40
N ASP A 337 -4.29 4.90 29.49
CA ASP A 337 -2.99 5.59 29.48
C ASP A 337 -1.92 4.80 28.71
N GLU A 338 -1.97 3.46 28.72
CA GLU A 338 -1.02 2.62 27.95
C GLU A 338 -1.27 2.69 26.45
N ASP A 339 -2.54 2.78 26.04
CA ASP A 339 -2.91 2.97 24.64
C ASP A 339 -2.52 4.37 24.16
N GLN A 340 -2.63 5.39 25.02
CA GLN A 340 -2.12 6.74 24.70
C GLN A 340 -0.60 6.69 24.43
N LYS A 341 0.16 6.04 25.31
CA LYS A 341 1.61 5.82 25.11
C LYS A 341 1.86 5.07 23.81
N THR A 342 1.06 4.06 23.48
CA THR A 342 1.22 3.28 22.24
C THR A 342 0.99 4.14 21.00
N VAL A 343 -0.04 4.99 20.98
CA VAL A 343 -0.27 5.94 19.86
C VAL A 343 0.92 6.90 19.70
N LEU A 344 1.46 7.41 20.81
CA LEU A 344 2.67 8.25 20.81
C LEU A 344 3.90 7.49 20.30
N HIS A 345 4.10 6.24 20.71
CA HIS A 345 5.20 5.38 20.26
C HIS A 345 5.18 5.21 18.75
N GLU A 346 4.03 4.79 18.22
CA GLU A 346 3.89 4.59 16.77
C GLU A 346 4.09 5.89 16.01
N TYR A 347 3.50 6.99 16.47
CA TYR A 347 3.69 8.27 15.81
C TYR A 347 5.16 8.73 15.81
N PHE A 348 5.93 8.40 16.84
CA PHE A 348 7.34 8.75 16.87
C PHE A 348 8.15 8.07 15.76
N HIS A 349 7.72 6.90 15.27
CA HIS A 349 8.30 6.31 14.06
C HIS A 349 8.06 7.18 12.82
N ALA A 350 6.98 7.96 12.73
CA ALA A 350 6.86 8.95 11.65
C ALA A 350 7.91 10.04 11.76
N VAL A 351 8.17 10.55 12.96
CA VAL A 351 9.22 11.55 13.24
C VAL A 351 10.61 11.02 12.85
N GLN A 352 10.93 9.80 13.25
CA GLN A 352 12.19 9.13 12.89
C GLN A 352 12.37 9.02 11.37
N HIS A 353 11.29 8.70 10.65
CA HIS A 353 11.32 8.54 9.20
C HIS A 353 11.18 9.84 8.41
N ALA A 354 10.84 10.97 9.05
CA ALA A 354 10.56 12.24 8.39
C ALA A 354 11.77 12.81 7.63
N HIS A 355 12.98 12.56 8.13
CA HIS A 355 14.22 13.05 7.54
C HIS A 355 14.93 12.01 6.66
N VAL A 356 14.30 10.85 6.43
CA VAL A 356 14.80 9.79 5.56
C VAL A 356 13.89 9.71 4.33
N ARG A 357 14.38 10.18 3.19
CA ARG A 357 13.62 10.26 1.93
C ARG A 357 13.80 9.04 1.03
N ASP A 358 14.82 8.23 1.25
CA ASP A 358 15.14 7.07 0.41
C ASP A 358 13.95 6.10 0.36
N LEU A 359 13.55 5.66 -0.84
CA LEU A 359 12.56 4.58 -1.01
C LEU A 359 13.21 3.19 -0.91
N ASP A 360 14.51 3.10 -1.20
CA ASP A 360 15.30 1.88 -1.04
C ASP A 360 15.38 1.48 0.43
N ARG A 361 14.94 0.26 0.75
CA ARG A 361 14.84 -0.24 2.13
C ARG A 361 16.20 -0.26 2.82
N ASP A 362 17.23 -0.78 2.16
CA ASP A 362 18.55 -0.93 2.78
C ASP A 362 19.19 0.45 3.06
N ALA A 363 18.95 1.44 2.19
CA ALA A 363 19.35 2.82 2.43
C ALA A 363 18.63 3.44 3.62
N ARG A 364 17.31 3.20 3.77
CA ARG A 364 16.56 3.65 4.95
C ARG A 364 17.09 3.01 6.23
N ASP A 365 17.30 1.70 6.23
CA ASP A 365 17.75 0.96 7.40
C ASP A 365 19.15 1.44 7.86
N ARG A 366 20.06 1.73 6.93
CA ARG A 366 21.38 2.33 7.25
C ARG A 366 21.29 3.72 7.90
N LYS A 367 20.32 4.54 7.49
CA LYS A 367 20.11 5.89 8.05
C LYS A 367 19.41 5.87 9.41
N LEU A 368 18.43 4.98 9.58
CA LEU A 368 17.65 4.86 10.81
C LEU A 368 18.44 4.18 11.94
N GLY A 369 19.33 3.26 11.58
CA GLY A 369 20.25 2.62 12.50
C GLY A 369 19.65 1.43 13.24
N PRO A 370 20.28 1.03 14.36
CA PRO A 370 19.96 -0.22 15.04
C PRO A 370 18.62 -0.19 15.78
N VAL A 371 18.03 -1.37 15.99
CA VAL A 371 16.71 -1.56 16.60
C VAL A 371 16.59 -0.85 17.96
N TRP A 372 17.62 -0.91 18.80
CA TRP A 372 17.58 -0.24 20.12
C TRP A 372 17.39 1.27 20.01
N PHE A 373 17.92 1.90 18.97
CA PHE A 373 17.83 3.34 18.78
C PHE A 373 16.43 3.70 18.27
N MET A 374 15.91 2.92 17.31
CA MET A 374 14.57 3.10 16.77
C MET A 374 13.48 2.84 17.81
N GLU A 375 13.44 1.64 18.38
CA GLU A 375 12.41 1.23 19.34
C GLU A 375 12.61 1.88 20.71
N GLY A 376 13.85 1.98 21.17
CA GLY A 376 14.16 2.68 22.41
C GLY A 376 13.90 4.19 22.31
N GLY A 377 14.15 4.79 21.14
CA GLY A 377 13.84 6.19 20.86
C GLY A 377 12.34 6.46 20.93
N ALA A 378 11.55 5.66 20.22
CA ALA A 378 10.09 5.73 20.26
C ALA A 378 9.55 5.49 21.67
N GLU A 379 10.07 4.50 22.40
CA GLU A 379 9.59 4.18 23.74
C GLU A 379 9.95 5.27 24.76
N TYR A 380 11.18 5.81 24.75
CA TYR A 380 11.57 6.91 25.63
C TYR A 380 10.74 8.17 25.36
N MET A 381 10.60 8.52 24.09
CA MET A 381 9.90 9.74 23.68
C MET A 381 8.41 9.64 23.98
N ALA A 382 7.80 8.49 23.72
CA ALA A 382 6.41 8.22 24.09
C ALA A 382 6.20 8.27 25.61
N MET A 383 7.01 7.56 26.40
CA MET A 383 6.89 7.55 27.86
C MET A 383 7.03 8.94 28.48
N THR A 384 8.02 9.72 28.02
CA THR A 384 8.33 11.05 28.56
C THR A 384 7.26 12.07 28.15
N THR A 385 6.93 12.10 26.86
CA THR A 385 5.97 13.06 26.31
C THR A 385 4.55 12.75 26.78
N HIS A 386 4.17 11.47 26.90
CA HIS A 386 2.90 11.07 27.51
C HIS A 386 2.75 11.66 28.92
N ALA A 387 3.77 11.49 29.76
CA ALA A 387 3.75 12.01 31.12
C ALA A 387 3.69 13.54 31.15
N GLN A 388 4.42 14.24 30.28
CA GLN A 388 4.38 15.70 30.18
C GLN A 388 2.99 16.21 29.77
N LEU A 389 2.43 15.63 28.69
CA LEU A 389 1.12 16.01 28.16
C LEU A 389 -0.03 15.72 29.13
N GLN A 390 0.09 14.67 29.95
CA GLN A 390 -0.90 14.45 31.02
C GLN A 390 -0.70 15.42 32.20
N ALA A 391 0.55 15.72 32.56
CA ALA A 391 0.85 16.62 33.67
C ALA A 391 0.40 18.07 33.39
N ASP A 392 0.48 18.52 32.15
CA ASP A 392 0.02 19.86 31.73
C ASP A 392 -1.48 19.92 31.37
N GLY A 393 -2.16 18.77 31.33
CA GLY A 393 -3.59 18.65 31.05
C GLY A 393 -3.96 18.62 29.56
N THR A 394 -2.99 18.53 28.65
CA THR A 394 -3.23 18.35 27.21
C THR A 394 -3.86 17.00 26.90
N LEU A 395 -3.43 15.94 27.59
CA LEU A 395 -4.05 14.62 27.51
C LEU A 395 -4.82 14.28 28.78
N PRO A 396 -6.00 13.63 28.67
CA PRO A 396 -6.72 13.13 29.82
C PRO A 396 -5.98 11.96 30.47
N VAL A 397 -6.23 11.76 31.77
CA VAL A 397 -5.85 10.56 32.51
C VAL A 397 -6.98 9.54 32.44
N TRP A 398 -6.65 8.30 32.11
CA TRP A 398 -7.60 7.19 32.04
C TRP A 398 -7.59 6.39 33.35
N ASP A 399 -8.56 6.66 34.23
CA ASP A 399 -8.72 5.95 35.51
C ASP A 399 -9.64 4.73 35.39
N ASN A 400 -9.36 3.87 34.40
CA ASN A 400 -10.20 2.71 34.06
C ASN A 400 -9.45 1.36 34.09
N GLY A 401 -8.17 1.36 34.46
CA GLY A 401 -7.34 0.15 34.55
C GLY A 401 -7.18 -0.39 35.97
N GLU A 402 -6.75 -1.64 36.09
CA GLU A 402 -6.45 -2.34 37.35
C GLU A 402 -5.09 -1.92 37.95
N TRP A 403 -4.25 -1.23 37.18
CA TRP A 403 -2.99 -0.64 37.63
C TRP A 403 -2.85 0.81 37.17
N GLN A 404 -1.84 1.50 37.69
CA GLN A 404 -1.66 2.93 37.48
C GLN A 404 -0.51 3.18 36.50
N PHE A 405 -0.81 3.80 35.35
CA PHE A 405 0.17 4.11 34.31
C PHE A 405 0.33 5.62 34.01
N ASN A 406 -0.56 6.47 34.53
CA ASN A 406 -0.49 7.93 34.38
C ASN A 406 0.84 8.60 34.79
N TYR A 407 0.98 9.89 34.43
CA TYR A 407 2.18 10.71 34.66
C TYR A 407 2.74 10.67 36.09
N ARG A 408 1.90 10.54 37.12
CA ARG A 408 2.35 10.47 38.52
C ARG A 408 3.21 9.22 38.79
N ASN A 409 3.06 8.20 37.94
CA ASN A 409 3.79 6.94 38.00
C ASN A 409 4.94 6.87 36.97
N TYR A 410 5.19 7.92 36.18
CA TYR A 410 6.22 7.94 35.14
C TYR A 410 7.57 7.38 35.61
N ARG A 411 8.13 7.93 36.70
CA ARG A 411 9.41 7.48 37.27
C ARG A 411 9.37 6.03 37.76
N LYS A 412 8.22 5.57 38.28
CA LYS A 412 8.03 4.19 38.71
C LYS A 412 8.03 3.25 37.50
N ASN A 413 7.32 3.61 36.43
CA ASN A 413 7.21 2.83 35.20
C ASN A 413 8.57 2.74 34.49
N MET A 414 9.27 3.86 34.29
CA MET A 414 10.63 3.87 33.76
C MET A 414 11.59 3.07 34.64
N GLY A 415 11.48 3.17 35.97
CA GLY A 415 12.27 2.35 36.89
C GLY A 415 11.98 0.84 36.80
N GLN A 416 10.77 0.43 36.41
CA GLN A 416 10.47 -0.98 36.14
C GLN A 416 11.13 -1.44 34.83
N LYS A 417 11.09 -0.62 33.78
CA LYS A 417 11.82 -0.84 32.51
C LYS A 417 13.32 -1.02 32.75
N PHE A 418 13.91 -0.16 33.59
CA PHE A 418 15.33 -0.28 33.98
C PHE A 418 15.63 -1.64 34.61
N ARG A 419 14.79 -2.08 35.56
CA ARG A 419 15.01 -3.35 36.26
C ARG A 419 14.84 -4.55 35.34
N ARG A 420 13.96 -4.49 34.33
CA ARG A 420 13.81 -5.56 33.33
C ARG A 420 15.03 -5.60 32.42
N SER A 421 15.38 -4.47 31.81
CA SER A 421 16.55 -4.37 30.94
C SER A 421 17.87 -4.74 31.64
N ALA A 422 18.07 -4.35 32.91
CA ALA A 422 19.24 -4.79 33.68
C ALA A 422 19.29 -6.31 33.92
N ARG A 423 18.13 -6.97 34.09
CA ARG A 423 18.07 -8.44 34.19
C ARG A 423 18.36 -9.12 32.86
N ASP A 424 17.80 -8.59 31.77
CA ASP A 424 18.02 -9.13 30.43
C ASP A 424 19.49 -8.98 30.03
N HIS A 425 20.07 -7.79 30.28
CA HIS A 425 21.49 -7.53 30.09
C HIS A 425 22.37 -8.50 30.89
N LYS A 426 22.08 -8.70 32.18
CA LYS A 426 22.81 -9.65 33.01
C LYS A 426 22.74 -11.10 32.48
N SER A 427 21.64 -11.45 31.81
CA SER A 427 21.40 -12.82 31.34
C SER A 427 22.00 -13.08 29.95
N HIS A 428 22.07 -12.06 29.11
CA HIS A 428 22.39 -12.21 27.68
C HIS A 428 23.45 -11.23 27.15
N ASP A 429 24.04 -10.40 28.02
CA ASP A 429 24.98 -9.33 27.63
C ASP A 429 24.40 -8.37 26.56
N CYS A 430 23.14 -7.97 26.70
CA CYS A 430 22.42 -7.24 25.66
C CYS A 430 23.03 -5.91 25.15
N VAL A 431 23.99 -5.30 25.86
CA VAL A 431 24.69 -4.11 25.35
C VAL A 431 25.59 -4.47 24.16
N SER A 432 26.23 -5.64 24.15
CA SER A 432 27.05 -6.06 23.00
C SER A 432 26.22 -6.39 21.75
N GLU A 433 24.92 -6.63 21.94
CA GLU A 433 23.95 -6.89 20.88
C GLU A 433 23.34 -5.59 20.30
N MET A 434 23.52 -4.43 20.96
CA MET A 434 22.97 -3.14 20.50
C MET A 434 23.53 -2.68 19.15
N GLN A 435 24.70 -3.16 18.74
CA GLN A 435 25.26 -2.86 17.41
C GLN A 435 24.48 -3.52 16.26
N LYS A 436 23.63 -4.51 16.54
CA LYS A 436 22.86 -5.22 15.51
C LYS A 436 21.69 -4.38 15.01
N ILE A 437 21.41 -4.50 13.71
CA ILE A 437 20.36 -3.74 13.03
C ILE A 437 19.04 -4.53 12.96
N ASP A 438 19.05 -5.84 13.21
CA ASP A 438 17.86 -6.69 13.12
C ASP A 438 17.28 -7.10 14.48
N TYR A 439 16.08 -7.69 14.42
CA TYR A 439 15.32 -8.17 15.58
C TYR A 439 15.65 -9.63 15.98
N ASP A 440 16.55 -10.31 15.26
CA ASP A 440 16.91 -11.71 15.53
C ASP A 440 17.95 -11.79 16.66
N SER A 441 17.49 -11.41 17.85
CA SER A 441 18.31 -11.42 19.06
C SER A 441 17.49 -11.88 20.27
N PRO A 442 18.09 -12.66 21.19
CA PRO A 442 17.48 -12.90 22.50
C PRO A 442 17.23 -11.60 23.29
N CYS A 443 17.87 -10.49 22.88
CA CYS A 443 17.74 -9.17 23.47
C CYS A 443 16.67 -8.28 22.81
N ARG A 444 15.80 -8.81 21.94
CA ARG A 444 14.74 -8.02 21.30
C ARG A 444 13.90 -7.18 22.28
N GLN A 445 13.55 -7.73 23.44
CA GLN A 445 12.77 -7.01 24.46
C GLN A 445 13.61 -5.92 25.15
N TYR A 446 14.90 -6.16 25.29
CA TYR A 446 15.85 -5.20 25.83
C TYR A 446 15.97 -3.96 24.93
N PHE A 447 15.80 -4.09 23.61
CA PHE A 447 15.88 -2.95 22.70
C PHE A 447 14.80 -1.89 22.95
N TYR A 448 13.64 -2.27 23.47
CA TYR A 448 12.62 -1.31 23.94
C TYR A 448 13.01 -0.71 25.29
N ASP A 449 13.14 -1.54 26.33
CA ASP A 449 13.32 -1.06 27.70
C ASP A 449 14.73 -0.51 27.96
N GLY A 450 15.76 -1.24 27.53
CA GLY A 450 17.17 -0.84 27.61
C GLY A 450 17.50 0.26 26.61
N GLY A 451 16.98 0.17 25.38
CA GLY A 451 17.12 1.25 24.40
C GLY A 451 16.53 2.57 24.91
N ALA A 452 15.35 2.56 25.55
CA ALA A 452 14.77 3.76 26.15
C ALA A 452 15.68 4.39 27.22
N TRP A 453 16.40 3.57 28.00
CA TRP A 453 17.37 4.07 28.97
C TRP A 453 18.67 4.57 28.33
N ALA A 454 19.09 3.97 27.22
CA ALA A 454 20.21 4.47 26.43
C ALA A 454 19.89 5.86 25.85
N ILE A 455 18.68 6.02 25.31
CA ILE A 455 18.18 7.31 24.83
C ILE A 455 18.07 8.32 25.98
N ALA A 456 17.56 7.91 27.15
CA ALA A 456 17.53 8.77 28.33
C ALA A 456 18.93 9.29 28.73
N LEU A 457 19.98 8.46 28.61
CA LEU A 457 21.36 8.88 28.86
C LEU A 457 21.82 9.94 27.86
N LEU A 458 21.60 9.73 26.56
CA LEU A 458 21.94 10.70 25.52
C LEU A 458 21.22 12.03 25.75
N VAL A 459 19.90 11.98 25.93
CA VAL A 459 19.07 13.17 26.16
C VAL A 459 19.49 13.91 27.43
N SER A 460 19.81 13.20 28.53
CA SER A 460 20.25 13.83 29.78
C SER A 460 21.59 14.60 29.65
N ARG A 461 22.44 14.23 28.68
CA ARG A 461 23.75 14.84 28.46
C ARG A 461 23.71 15.98 27.44
N HIS A 462 22.81 15.89 26.45
CA HIS A 462 22.79 16.79 25.30
C HIS A 462 21.54 17.68 25.24
N GLY A 463 20.51 17.41 26.06
CA GLY A 463 19.29 18.20 26.18
C GLY A 463 18.05 17.52 25.60
N ASP A 464 16.88 17.91 26.09
CA ASP A 464 15.58 17.27 25.83
C ASP A 464 15.17 17.24 24.35
N GLU A 465 15.60 18.25 23.57
CA GLU A 465 15.22 18.40 22.16
C GLU A 465 16.29 17.90 21.18
N VAL A 466 17.42 17.36 21.66
CA VAL A 466 18.58 17.00 20.81
C VAL A 466 18.20 16.03 19.67
N LEU A 467 17.30 15.08 19.94
CA LEU A 467 16.86 14.13 18.93
C LEU A 467 16.10 14.81 17.78
N LEU A 468 15.16 15.69 18.13
CA LEU A 468 14.27 16.36 17.20
C LEU A 468 14.98 17.46 16.39
N ASN A 469 15.79 18.27 17.07
CA ASN A 469 16.38 19.47 16.48
C ASN A 469 17.74 19.21 15.82
N GLU A 470 18.43 18.12 16.20
CA GLU A 470 19.79 17.84 15.72
C GLU A 470 19.93 16.47 15.09
N PHE A 471 19.62 15.39 15.81
CA PHE A 471 19.91 14.03 15.33
C PHE A 471 19.13 13.67 14.06
N TYR A 472 17.79 13.70 14.10
CA TYR A 472 16.99 13.27 12.96
C TYR A 472 17.18 14.15 11.72
N PRO A 473 17.24 15.50 11.83
CA PRO A 473 17.54 16.35 10.67
C PRO A 473 18.85 15.99 9.96
N ARG A 474 19.88 15.51 10.67
CA ARG A 474 21.15 15.10 10.05
C ARG A 474 21.01 13.88 9.14
N LEU A 475 20.00 13.02 9.36
CA LEU A 475 19.75 11.83 8.54
C LEU A 475 19.41 12.14 7.07
N GLU A 476 19.08 13.40 6.76
CA GLU A 476 18.89 13.83 5.37
C GLU A 476 20.17 13.62 4.55
N SER A 477 21.35 13.79 5.17
CA SER A 477 22.65 13.74 4.49
C SER A 477 23.66 12.76 5.11
N MET A 478 23.32 12.12 6.22
CA MET A 478 24.21 11.24 6.98
C MET A 478 23.55 9.88 7.25
N ASP A 479 24.34 8.82 7.22
CA ASP A 479 23.94 7.54 7.82
C ASP A 479 23.97 7.63 9.35
N TRP A 480 23.32 6.67 10.01
CA TRP A 480 23.07 6.71 11.46
C TRP A 480 24.32 6.98 12.29
N ALA A 481 25.41 6.25 12.05
CA ALA A 481 26.63 6.35 12.85
C ALA A 481 27.31 7.73 12.71
N ALA A 482 27.29 8.31 11.51
CA ALA A 482 27.84 9.64 11.26
C ALA A 482 26.97 10.73 11.90
N ALA A 483 25.64 10.60 11.82
CA ALA A 483 24.72 11.50 12.51
C ALA A 483 24.86 11.40 14.03
N PHE A 484 25.07 10.18 14.55
CA PHE A 484 25.28 9.92 15.97
C PHE A 484 26.53 10.62 16.48
N GLU A 485 27.67 10.41 15.82
CA GLU A 485 28.94 11.06 16.21
C GLU A 485 28.85 12.58 16.10
N ALA A 486 28.22 13.09 15.04
CA ALA A 486 28.06 14.53 14.83
C ALA A 486 27.08 15.21 15.80
N THR A 487 26.23 14.45 16.49
CA THR A 487 25.24 14.98 17.45
C THR A 487 25.69 14.82 18.89
N PHE A 488 26.30 13.68 19.22
CA PHE A 488 26.61 13.31 20.59
C PHE A 488 28.11 13.43 20.92
N ASP A 489 28.92 13.94 20.00
CA ASP A 489 30.37 14.14 20.14
C ASP A 489 31.11 12.87 20.60
N GLN A 490 30.58 11.69 20.24
CA GLN A 490 31.13 10.38 20.56
C GLN A 490 30.67 9.33 19.55
N THR A 491 31.51 8.33 19.30
CA THR A 491 31.13 7.16 18.48
C THR A 491 30.10 6.28 19.19
N PRO A 492 29.23 5.54 18.47
CA PRO A 492 28.35 4.54 19.05
C PRO A 492 29.05 3.53 19.99
N GLU A 493 30.25 3.07 19.62
CA GLU A 493 31.01 2.08 20.39
C GLU A 493 31.43 2.63 21.75
N ALA A 494 31.95 3.87 21.78
CA ALA A 494 32.26 4.56 23.02
C ALA A 494 31.00 4.77 23.89
N PHE A 495 29.86 5.10 23.26
CA PHE A 495 28.60 5.23 23.97
C PHE A 495 28.13 3.91 24.60
N TYR A 496 28.31 2.77 23.93
CA TYR A 496 27.91 1.47 24.49
C TYR A 496 28.66 1.14 25.78
N GLU A 497 29.94 1.49 25.89
CA GLU A 497 30.71 1.34 27.13
C GLU A 497 30.19 2.24 28.25
N ASP A 498 29.88 3.50 27.92
CA ASP A 498 29.28 4.45 28.85
C ASP A 498 27.90 3.96 29.35
N PHE A 499 27.08 3.44 28.44
CA PHE A 499 25.75 2.94 28.78
C PHE A 499 25.80 1.64 29.59
N ARG A 500 26.79 0.77 29.32
CA ARG A 500 27.03 -0.44 30.12
C ARG A 500 27.19 -0.09 31.60
N ALA A 501 27.98 0.94 31.91
CA ALA A 501 28.16 1.38 33.30
C ALA A 501 26.83 1.84 33.95
N VAL A 502 25.93 2.45 33.17
CA VAL A 502 24.61 2.87 33.66
C VAL A 502 23.71 1.67 33.93
N ILE A 503 23.58 0.74 32.98
CA ILE A 503 22.65 -0.39 33.10
C ILE A 503 23.07 -1.42 34.17
N GLU A 504 24.37 -1.55 34.42
CA GLU A 504 24.93 -2.34 35.52
C GLU A 504 24.85 -1.62 36.88
N GLY A 505 24.58 -0.32 36.87
CA GLY A 505 24.50 0.55 38.03
C GLY A 505 23.21 0.44 38.83
N LYS A 506 23.01 1.41 39.74
CA LYS A 506 21.81 1.45 40.59
C LYS A 506 20.67 2.18 39.87
N VAL A 507 19.47 1.62 39.99
CA VAL A 507 18.24 2.26 39.46
C VAL A 507 18.04 3.70 39.95
N GLY A 508 18.48 4.03 41.18
CA GLY A 508 18.37 5.38 41.73
C GLY A 508 19.19 6.41 40.94
N ASP A 509 20.38 6.03 40.49
CA ASP A 509 21.27 6.89 39.72
C ASP A 509 20.73 7.04 38.29
N ALA A 510 20.26 5.96 37.67
CA ALA A 510 19.58 6.01 36.37
C ALA A 510 18.34 6.91 36.42
N LEU A 511 17.51 6.81 37.46
CA LEU A 511 16.33 7.67 37.63
C LEU A 511 16.68 9.17 37.76
N ALA A 512 17.93 9.55 38.04
CA ALA A 512 18.35 10.95 38.03
C ALA A 512 18.51 11.52 36.61
N LEU A 513 18.60 10.66 35.59
CA LEU A 513 18.68 11.06 34.17
C LEU A 513 17.33 11.54 33.61
N LEU A 514 16.22 11.08 34.20
CA LEU A 514 14.88 11.41 33.71
C LEU A 514 14.49 12.85 34.08
N PRO A 515 13.70 13.53 33.23
CA PRO A 515 13.16 14.84 33.54
C PRO A 515 12.24 14.80 34.77
N LYS A 516 12.08 15.98 35.39
CA LYS A 516 11.12 16.18 36.49
C LYS A 516 9.80 16.64 35.87
N ILE A 517 8.77 15.81 36.03
CA ILE A 517 7.41 16.03 35.54
C ILE A 517 6.49 16.17 36.75
#